data_AF-A0A7X0EC49-F1
#
_entry.id   AF-A0A7X0EC49-F1
#
_cell.length_a   1.000
_cell.length_b   1.000
_cell.length_c   1.000
_cell.angle_alpha   90.00
_cell.angle_beta   90.00
_cell.angle_gamma   90.00
#
_symmetry.space_group_name_H-M   'P 1'
#
loop_
_entity.id
_entity.type
_entity.pdbx_description
1 polymer ?
#
loop_
_entity_poly.entity_id
_entity_poly.type
_entity_poly.pdbx_seq_one_letter_code
_entity_poly.pdbx_strand_id
1 'polypeptide(L)'
;MRGMTITAAGLLMALGATSEAYAKETPQQALTKAVAALAHADQMDGRGAAVEAHDGDQFVQCRRAPHETLITCEAAGPRGQPWMRHPLTKKRRENLKDLGYASDRKTGNFVARLDPSTWSDSKLADYMVATLVGGYDVRLEDIETETGSYPAVACPPRYPTGRDFGGEIAFNDRSPKDLDEGCEVEGRDTEDESQLAKPLKSIPMEPDDANAQVEQNLKDVGDAFTWLTGATGPGRRVAIFNWGDFHIQCTKADEPVILCEIESADANPALRRVVTAAVGRKLEKMGFRGPGYSRNYIGFFRLNDGKPGDWAWSMMQAALTAFGGHAVRPVTVERHALKGET
;
A
#
# COMPACT_ATOMS: atom_id res chain seq x y z
N MET A 1 13.31 77.60 -27.66
CA MET A 1 12.46 76.58 -28.30
C MET A 1 13.26 75.29 -28.39
N ARG A 2 12.71 74.18 -27.87
CA ARG A 2 13.03 72.75 -28.14
C ARG A 2 14.54 72.39 -28.13
N GLY A 3 15.10 71.73 -27.13
CA GLY A 3 14.64 70.46 -26.56
C GLY A 3 15.21 69.32 -27.39
N MET A 4 16.37 68.79 -27.01
CA MET A 4 16.87 67.50 -27.50
C MET A 4 17.90 66.94 -26.51
N THR A 5 17.38 66.25 -25.48
CA THR A 5 18.17 65.45 -24.54
C THR A 5 18.31 64.05 -25.14
N ILE A 6 19.54 63.66 -25.46
CA ILE A 6 19.86 62.31 -25.92
C ILE A 6 19.76 61.37 -24.72
N THR A 7 18.82 60.44 -24.78
CA THR A 7 18.61 59.39 -23.78
C THR A 7 19.69 58.33 -23.95
N ALA A 8 20.55 58.19 -22.93
CA ALA A 8 21.45 57.04 -22.82
C ALA A 8 20.61 55.79 -22.54
N ALA A 9 20.54 54.88 -23.51
CA ALA A 9 19.97 53.55 -23.30
C ALA A 9 20.94 52.75 -22.41
N GLY A 10 20.61 52.65 -21.13
CA GLY A 10 21.30 51.80 -20.17
C GLY A 10 21.20 50.33 -20.57
N LEU A 11 22.36 49.71 -20.73
CA LEU A 11 22.52 48.27 -20.91
C LEU A 11 22.20 47.58 -19.56
N LEU A 12 20.93 47.23 -19.35
CA LEU A 12 20.52 46.35 -18.26
C LEU A 12 21.00 44.94 -18.61
N MET A 13 22.14 44.54 -18.03
CA MET A 13 22.53 43.14 -17.94
C MET A 13 21.47 42.40 -17.11
N ALA A 14 20.56 41.74 -17.81
CA ALA A 14 19.71 40.72 -17.22
C ALA A 14 20.59 39.53 -16.83
N LEU A 15 21.02 39.51 -15.57
CA LEU A 15 21.53 38.31 -14.90
C LEU A 15 20.36 37.31 -14.88
N GLY A 16 20.34 36.43 -15.87
CA GLY A 16 19.47 35.26 -15.88
C GLY A 16 19.86 34.36 -14.71
N ALA A 17 19.07 34.42 -13.64
CA ALA A 17 19.06 33.37 -12.64
C ALA A 17 18.59 32.08 -13.34
N THR A 18 19.54 31.23 -13.72
CA THR A 18 19.27 29.83 -14.03
C THR A 18 18.75 29.19 -12.76
N SER A 19 17.42 29.17 -12.62
CA SER A 19 16.78 28.19 -11.75
C SER A 19 17.09 26.84 -12.39
N GLU A 20 18.13 26.19 -11.89
CA GLU A 20 18.29 24.75 -12.11
C GLU A 20 17.09 24.09 -11.45
N ALA A 21 16.07 23.82 -12.26
CA ALA A 21 15.08 22.82 -11.93
C ALA A 21 15.87 21.51 -11.80
N TYR A 22 16.22 21.13 -10.57
CA TYR A 22 16.74 19.81 -10.27
C TYR A 22 15.71 18.81 -10.79
N ALA A 23 16.03 18.14 -11.90
CA ALA A 23 15.19 17.07 -12.41
C ALA A 23 15.05 16.04 -11.29
N LYS A 24 13.80 15.73 -10.90
CA LYS A 24 13.52 14.69 -9.91
C LYS A 24 14.20 13.41 -10.39
N GLU A 25 15.06 12.84 -9.54
CA GLU A 25 15.75 11.58 -9.80
C GLU A 25 14.71 10.50 -10.16
N THR A 26 14.97 9.72 -11.20
CA THR A 26 14.06 8.63 -11.58
C THR A 26 14.11 7.52 -10.52
N PRO A 27 13.00 6.76 -10.31
CA PRO A 27 13.01 5.62 -9.37
C PRO A 27 14.16 4.64 -9.61
N GLN A 28 14.51 4.40 -10.88
CA GLN A 28 15.63 3.53 -11.25
C GLN A 28 17.00 4.06 -10.77
N GLN A 29 17.23 5.37 -10.89
CA GLN A 29 18.47 6.00 -10.45
C GLN A 29 18.58 5.99 -8.92
N ALA A 30 17.47 6.32 -8.24
CA ALA A 30 17.39 6.27 -6.78
C ALA A 30 17.68 4.85 -6.26
N LEU A 31 17.09 3.83 -6.89
CA LEU A 31 17.32 2.44 -6.53
C LEU A 31 18.75 1.98 -6.84
N THR A 32 19.32 2.38 -7.97
CA THR A 32 20.73 2.07 -8.32
C THR A 32 21.69 2.65 -7.27
N LYS A 33 21.44 3.87 -6.80
CA LYS A 33 22.22 4.48 -5.72
C LYS A 33 22.01 3.77 -4.38
N ALA A 34 20.78 3.36 -4.10
CA ALA A 34 20.43 2.66 -2.87
C ALA A 34 21.12 1.29 -2.76
N VAL A 35 21.10 0.47 -3.82
CA VAL A 35 21.71 -0.87 -3.82
C VAL A 35 23.22 -0.86 -3.59
N ALA A 36 23.91 0.24 -3.91
CA ALA A 36 25.33 0.40 -3.58
C ALA A 36 25.61 0.28 -2.06
N ALA A 37 24.62 0.55 -1.20
CA ALA A 37 24.75 0.34 0.24
C ALA A 37 25.08 -1.11 0.63
N LEU A 38 24.68 -2.10 -0.19
CA LEU A 38 24.95 -3.52 0.06
C LEU A 38 26.42 -3.88 -0.08
N ALA A 39 27.16 -3.15 -0.92
CA ALA A 39 28.61 -3.34 -1.07
C ALA A 39 29.37 -2.98 0.22
N HIS A 40 28.80 -2.09 1.04
CA HIS A 40 29.39 -1.60 2.28
C HIS A 40 29.00 -2.42 3.52
N ALA A 41 28.27 -3.54 3.36
CA ALA A 41 27.86 -4.39 4.48
C ALA A 41 29.04 -4.81 5.38
N ASP A 42 30.18 -5.15 4.79
CA ASP A 42 31.39 -5.58 5.53
C ASP A 42 32.00 -4.47 6.41
N GLN A 43 31.57 -3.22 6.20
CA GLN A 43 32.01 -2.04 6.94
C GLN A 43 31.03 -1.65 8.06
N MET A 44 29.90 -2.34 8.17
CA MET A 44 28.86 -2.08 9.17
C MET A 44 29.13 -2.93 10.42
N ASP A 45 29.59 -2.29 11.50
CA ASP A 45 30.00 -2.88 12.79
C ASP A 45 28.99 -3.91 13.36
N GLY A 46 29.14 -5.18 12.98
CA GLY A 46 28.23 -6.26 13.36
C GLY A 46 26.80 -6.16 12.82
N ARG A 47 26.56 -5.31 11.80
CA ARG A 47 25.23 -5.08 11.20
C ARG A 47 25.23 -5.48 9.72
N GLY A 48 24.07 -5.88 9.21
CA GLY A 48 23.86 -6.09 7.79
C GLY A 48 23.28 -4.84 7.12
N ALA A 49 23.51 -4.71 5.82
CA ALA A 49 22.90 -3.68 4.97
C ALA A 49 21.65 -4.25 4.27
N ALA A 50 20.59 -3.46 4.19
CA ALA A 50 19.36 -3.78 3.48
C ALA A 50 18.93 -2.61 2.59
N VAL A 51 18.31 -2.97 1.47
CA VAL A 51 17.66 -2.05 0.53
C VAL A 51 16.30 -2.60 0.21
N GLU A 52 15.28 -1.77 0.37
CA GLU A 52 13.89 -2.07 0.08
C GLU A 52 13.44 -1.23 -1.10
N ALA A 53 12.69 -1.83 -2.02
CA ALA A 53 11.86 -1.13 -2.97
C ALA A 53 10.41 -1.61 -2.84
N HIS A 54 9.45 -0.68 -2.80
CA HIS A 54 8.04 -0.99 -2.55
C HIS A 54 7.08 0.03 -3.19
N ASP A 55 5.79 -0.30 -3.21
CA ASP A 55 4.69 0.62 -3.57
C ASP A 55 3.84 1.06 -2.37
N GLY A 56 4.22 0.63 -1.16
CA GLY A 56 3.50 0.89 0.10
C GLY A 56 2.83 -0.36 0.67
N ASP A 57 2.63 -1.41 -0.14
CA ASP A 57 2.07 -2.67 0.29
C ASP A 57 3.01 -3.84 -0.03
N GLN A 58 3.51 -3.89 -1.26
CA GLN A 58 4.33 -4.97 -1.77
C GLN A 58 5.79 -4.55 -1.85
N PHE A 59 6.70 -5.47 -1.54
CA PHE A 59 8.11 -5.16 -1.47
C PHE A 59 9.00 -6.17 -2.18
N VAL A 60 10.19 -5.69 -2.53
CA VAL A 60 11.40 -6.50 -2.70
C VAL A 60 12.49 -5.91 -1.81
N GLN A 61 13.08 -6.75 -0.97
CA GLN A 61 14.15 -6.38 -0.05
C GLN A 61 15.40 -7.19 -0.38
N CYS A 62 16.48 -6.52 -0.76
CA CYS A 62 17.79 -7.15 -0.94
C CYS A 62 18.69 -6.79 0.23
N ARG A 63 19.41 -7.78 0.75
CA ARG A 63 20.27 -7.61 1.93
C ARG A 63 21.56 -8.40 1.82
N ARG A 64 22.54 -7.95 2.59
CA ARG A 64 23.80 -8.66 2.81
C ARG A 64 24.32 -8.37 4.21
N ALA A 65 24.65 -9.41 4.96
CA ALA A 65 25.38 -9.31 6.22
C ALA A 65 26.89 -9.56 6.01
N PRO A 66 27.77 -9.09 6.92
CA PRO A 66 29.23 -9.26 6.79
C PRO A 66 29.71 -10.72 6.63
N HIS A 67 28.94 -11.66 7.17
CA HIS A 67 29.24 -13.10 7.10
C HIS A 67 28.59 -13.80 5.88
N GLU A 68 27.83 -13.07 5.07
CA GLU A 68 27.15 -13.60 3.89
C GLU A 68 27.98 -13.35 2.62
N THR A 69 28.27 -14.43 1.89
CA THR A 69 28.94 -14.40 0.59
C THR A 69 27.98 -14.11 -0.57
N LEU A 70 26.68 -14.14 -0.31
CA LEU A 70 25.61 -13.93 -1.29
C LEU A 70 24.74 -12.75 -0.87
N ILE A 71 24.19 -12.05 -1.85
CA ILE A 71 23.09 -11.11 -1.65
C ILE A 71 21.81 -11.93 -1.59
N THR A 72 21.05 -11.79 -0.51
CA THR A 72 19.72 -12.40 -0.40
C THR A 72 18.68 -11.37 -0.77
N CYS A 73 17.86 -11.65 -1.79
CA CYS A 73 16.70 -10.83 -2.13
C CYS A 73 15.43 -11.58 -1.79
N GLU A 74 14.54 -10.93 -1.06
CA GLU A 74 13.26 -11.46 -0.59
C GLU A 74 12.14 -10.61 -1.18
N ALA A 75 11.12 -11.23 -1.78
CA ALA A 75 9.98 -10.55 -2.36
C ALA A 75 8.68 -11.02 -1.69
N ALA A 76 7.75 -10.10 -1.49
CA ALA A 76 6.49 -10.33 -0.76
C ALA A 76 5.74 -11.60 -1.20
N GLY A 77 5.40 -12.45 -0.23
CA GLY A 77 4.65 -13.68 -0.48
C GLY A 77 3.31 -13.76 0.28
N PRO A 78 2.41 -14.66 -0.16
CA PRO A 78 1.04 -14.74 0.33
C PRO A 78 0.89 -15.30 1.75
N ARG A 79 1.99 -15.75 2.37
CA ARG A 79 2.01 -16.28 3.74
C ARG A 79 2.28 -15.17 4.75
N GLY A 80 3.24 -14.27 4.47
CA GLY A 80 3.46 -13.05 5.26
C GLY A 80 2.42 -11.97 4.97
N GLN A 81 2.00 -11.83 3.70
CA GLN A 81 1.01 -10.87 3.26
C GLN A 81 -0.17 -11.54 2.54
N PRO A 82 -1.24 -11.92 3.28
CA PRO A 82 -2.38 -12.65 2.73
C PRO A 82 -3.01 -12.06 1.46
N TRP A 83 -3.09 -10.73 1.34
CA TRP A 83 -3.65 -10.04 0.17
C TRP A 83 -2.85 -10.25 -1.11
N MET A 84 -1.58 -10.67 -1.02
CA MET A 84 -0.74 -10.97 -2.19
C MET A 84 -1.26 -12.13 -3.04
N ARG A 85 -2.23 -12.91 -2.55
CA ARG A 85 -2.92 -13.96 -3.34
C ARG A 85 -3.65 -13.39 -4.57
N HIS A 86 -4.11 -12.15 -4.49
CA HIS A 86 -4.80 -11.47 -5.57
C HIS A 86 -3.87 -11.08 -6.72
N PRO A 87 -2.77 -10.33 -6.49
CA PRO A 87 -1.84 -9.95 -7.55
C PRO A 87 -0.99 -11.12 -8.04
N LEU A 88 -0.66 -12.11 -7.19
CA LEU A 88 0.18 -13.25 -7.55
C LEU A 88 -0.58 -14.30 -8.38
N THR A 89 -0.96 -13.95 -9.61
CA THR A 89 -1.50 -14.92 -10.58
C THR A 89 -0.50 -16.02 -10.91
N LYS A 90 -0.95 -17.10 -11.57
CA LYS A 90 -0.05 -18.17 -12.04
C LYS A 90 1.10 -17.61 -12.89
N LYS A 91 0.80 -16.74 -13.84
CA LYS A 91 1.78 -16.08 -14.71
C LYS A 91 2.77 -15.23 -13.92
N ARG A 92 2.30 -14.46 -12.94
CA ARG A 92 3.18 -13.61 -12.12
C ARG A 92 4.11 -14.41 -11.22
N ARG A 93 3.65 -15.54 -10.67
CA ARG A 93 4.52 -16.49 -9.95
C ARG A 93 5.54 -17.16 -10.87
N GLU A 94 5.17 -17.44 -12.11
CA GLU A 94 6.11 -17.93 -13.14
C GLU A 94 7.17 -16.87 -13.45
N ASN A 95 6.80 -15.59 -13.60
CA ASN A 95 7.77 -14.50 -13.78
C ASN A 95 8.78 -14.41 -12.61
N LEU A 96 8.31 -14.49 -11.36
CA LEU A 96 9.20 -14.52 -10.19
C LEU A 96 10.15 -15.73 -10.23
N LYS A 97 9.64 -16.90 -10.61
CA LYS A 97 10.46 -18.10 -10.75
C LYS A 97 11.51 -17.95 -11.85
N ASP A 98 11.16 -17.34 -12.98
CA ASP A 98 12.08 -17.10 -14.11
C ASP A 98 13.18 -16.08 -13.75
N LEU A 99 12.89 -15.16 -12.82
CA LEU A 99 13.88 -14.28 -12.21
C LEU A 99 14.81 -15.03 -11.23
N GLY A 100 14.50 -16.27 -10.85
CA GLY A 100 15.32 -17.09 -9.96
C GLY A 100 14.83 -17.12 -8.50
N TYR A 101 13.64 -16.61 -8.22
CA TYR A 101 13.03 -16.74 -6.90
C TYR A 101 12.50 -18.15 -6.64
N ALA A 102 12.65 -18.61 -5.39
CA ALA A 102 12.00 -19.79 -4.86
C ALA A 102 11.09 -19.42 -3.69
N SER A 103 9.93 -20.06 -3.56
CA SER A 103 9.08 -19.86 -2.38
C SER A 103 9.75 -20.43 -1.13
N ASP A 104 9.85 -19.61 -0.09
CA ASP A 104 10.34 -20.02 1.23
C ASP A 104 9.18 -20.06 2.23
N ARG A 105 8.94 -21.25 2.79
CA ARG A 105 7.86 -21.45 3.76
C ARG A 105 8.13 -20.79 5.11
N LYS A 106 9.40 -20.60 5.46
CA LYS A 106 9.80 -20.02 6.75
C LYS A 106 9.44 -18.55 6.80
N THR A 107 9.96 -17.78 5.86
CA THR A 107 9.69 -16.34 5.76
C THR A 107 8.33 -16.04 5.14
N GLY A 108 7.74 -16.99 4.43
CA GLY A 108 6.51 -16.77 3.68
C GLY A 108 6.69 -15.93 2.42
N ASN A 109 7.94 -15.61 2.06
CA ASN A 109 8.35 -14.80 0.94
C ASN A 109 8.86 -15.67 -0.23
N PHE A 110 9.15 -15.01 -1.34
CA PHE A 110 9.96 -15.53 -2.42
C PHE A 110 11.43 -15.12 -2.19
N VAL A 111 12.37 -16.06 -2.20
CA VAL A 111 13.79 -15.81 -1.90
C VAL A 111 14.66 -16.15 -3.11
N ALA A 112 15.54 -15.23 -3.46
CA ALA A 112 16.62 -15.42 -4.42
C ALA A 112 17.96 -15.16 -3.74
N ARG A 113 18.99 -15.91 -4.17
CA ARG A 113 20.36 -15.77 -3.67
C ARG A 113 21.27 -15.46 -4.85
N LEU A 114 21.93 -14.31 -4.81
CA LEU A 114 22.65 -13.72 -5.92
C LEU A 114 24.13 -13.58 -5.58
N ASP A 115 25.00 -13.96 -6.50
CA ASP A 115 26.45 -13.81 -6.34
C ASP A 115 26.87 -12.37 -6.63
N PRO A 116 27.34 -11.59 -5.63
CA PRO A 116 27.70 -10.19 -5.81
C PRO A 116 28.77 -9.97 -6.90
N SER A 117 29.61 -10.97 -7.20
CA SER A 117 30.63 -10.86 -8.26
C SER A 117 30.04 -10.79 -9.68
N THR A 118 28.79 -11.23 -9.86
CA THR A 118 28.09 -11.26 -11.16
C THR A 118 26.90 -10.31 -11.24
N TRP A 119 26.66 -9.56 -10.17
CA TRP A 119 25.53 -8.67 -9.97
C TRP A 119 26.03 -7.26 -9.66
N SER A 120 26.24 -6.45 -10.71
CA SER A 120 26.51 -5.03 -10.54
C SER A 120 25.29 -4.31 -9.94
N ASP A 121 25.52 -3.16 -9.32
CA ASP A 121 24.47 -2.31 -8.72
C ASP A 121 23.31 -2.05 -9.70
N SER A 122 23.61 -1.61 -10.92
CA SER A 122 22.58 -1.38 -11.95
C SER A 122 21.78 -2.65 -12.26
N LYS A 123 22.44 -3.82 -12.36
CA LYS A 123 21.77 -5.08 -12.65
C LYS A 123 20.88 -5.53 -11.49
N LEU A 124 21.31 -5.28 -10.25
CA LEU A 124 20.51 -5.58 -9.06
C LEU A 124 19.29 -4.65 -8.95
N ALA A 125 19.46 -3.36 -9.23
CA ALA A 125 18.35 -2.41 -9.30
C ALA A 125 17.34 -2.79 -10.40
N ASP A 126 17.81 -3.14 -11.61
CA ASP A 126 16.95 -3.62 -12.70
C ASP A 126 16.18 -4.88 -12.29
N TYR A 127 16.80 -5.76 -11.52
CA TYR A 127 16.16 -6.98 -11.00
C TYR A 127 15.09 -6.69 -9.95
N MET A 128 15.34 -5.77 -9.03
CA MET A 128 14.33 -5.31 -8.06
C MET A 128 13.14 -4.67 -8.78
N VAL A 129 13.37 -3.83 -9.80
CA VAL A 129 12.29 -3.28 -10.62
C VAL A 129 11.56 -4.36 -11.42
N ALA A 130 12.27 -5.30 -12.04
CA ALA A 130 11.65 -6.42 -12.75
C ALA A 130 10.78 -7.29 -11.82
N THR A 131 11.17 -7.40 -10.55
CA THR A 131 10.40 -8.09 -9.51
C THR A 131 9.09 -7.36 -9.23
N LEU A 132 9.13 -6.04 -9.01
CA LEU A 132 7.94 -5.24 -8.72
C LEU A 132 7.00 -5.12 -9.94
N VAL A 133 7.54 -4.75 -11.09
CA VAL A 133 6.77 -4.56 -12.33
C VAL A 133 6.29 -5.90 -12.90
N GLY A 134 7.19 -6.88 -13.03
CA GLY A 134 6.88 -8.17 -13.67
C GLY A 134 6.22 -9.17 -12.72
N GLY A 135 6.65 -9.19 -11.46
CA GLY A 135 6.12 -10.08 -10.42
C GLY A 135 4.81 -9.59 -9.84
N TYR A 136 4.55 -8.27 -9.85
CA TYR A 136 3.36 -7.75 -9.20
C TYR A 136 2.58 -6.65 -9.91
N ASP A 137 3.06 -6.15 -11.05
CA ASP A 137 2.40 -5.10 -11.86
C ASP A 137 2.35 -3.74 -11.16
N VAL A 138 3.39 -3.47 -10.36
CA VAL A 138 3.65 -2.13 -9.81
C VAL A 138 4.06 -1.19 -10.95
N ARG A 139 3.54 0.04 -10.92
CA ARG A 139 3.97 1.08 -11.88
C ARG A 139 5.32 1.63 -11.45
N LEU A 140 6.21 1.86 -12.40
CA LEU A 140 7.57 2.32 -12.13
C LEU A 140 7.60 3.62 -11.33
N GLU A 141 6.70 4.54 -11.63
CA GLU A 141 6.55 5.84 -10.95
C GLU A 141 6.02 5.76 -9.52
N ASP A 142 5.43 4.62 -9.13
CA ASP A 142 4.88 4.39 -7.79
C ASP A 142 5.91 3.65 -6.89
N ILE A 143 7.12 3.35 -7.40
CA ILE A 143 8.18 2.68 -6.63
C ILE A 143 8.91 3.68 -5.73
N GLU A 144 8.87 3.41 -4.43
CA GLU A 144 9.65 4.05 -3.40
C GLU A 144 10.85 3.17 -3.01
N THR A 145 11.89 3.78 -2.43
CA THR A 145 13.13 3.07 -2.09
C THR A 145 13.65 3.55 -0.75
N GLU A 146 14.01 2.58 0.09
CA GLU A 146 14.63 2.82 1.38
C GLU A 146 15.90 1.99 1.54
N THR A 147 16.82 2.51 2.34
CA THR A 147 18.05 1.79 2.73
C THR A 147 18.22 1.81 4.22
N GLY A 148 18.87 0.80 4.75
CA GLY A 148 19.16 0.78 6.18
C GLY A 148 19.98 -0.39 6.64
N SER A 149 20.00 -0.56 7.95
CA SER A 149 20.78 -1.60 8.61
C SER A 149 19.96 -2.40 9.62
N TYR A 150 20.32 -3.67 9.76
CA TYR A 150 19.69 -4.62 10.69
C TYR A 150 20.76 -5.38 11.48
N PRO A 151 20.43 -5.96 12.65
CA PRO A 151 21.36 -6.81 13.38
C PRO A 151 21.79 -8.01 12.54
N ALA A 152 23.10 -8.23 12.35
CA ALA A 152 23.63 -9.35 11.54
C ALA A 152 23.57 -10.69 12.30
N VAL A 153 22.38 -11.08 12.75
CA VAL A 153 22.09 -12.34 13.42
C VAL A 153 21.49 -13.34 12.43
N ALA A 154 21.55 -14.64 12.74
CA ALA A 154 21.01 -15.68 11.86
C ALA A 154 19.51 -15.52 11.56
N CYS A 155 18.77 -14.89 12.47
CA CYS A 155 17.34 -14.67 12.39
C CYS A 155 17.01 -13.22 12.73
N PRO A 156 17.20 -12.28 11.78
CA PRO A 156 16.88 -10.89 12.02
C PRO A 156 15.36 -10.71 12.27
N PRO A 157 14.95 -9.76 13.12
CA PRO A 157 13.54 -9.49 13.39
C PRO A 157 12.74 -9.19 12.12
N ARG A 158 11.50 -9.64 12.07
CA ARG A 158 10.62 -9.51 10.89
C ARG A 158 9.28 -8.91 11.24
N TYR A 159 8.64 -8.32 10.25
CA TYR A 159 7.25 -7.89 10.38
C TYR A 159 6.31 -9.10 10.49
N PRO A 160 5.36 -9.10 11.43
CA PRO A 160 4.44 -10.22 11.62
C PRO A 160 3.46 -10.35 10.45
N THR A 161 2.90 -11.56 10.27
CA THR A 161 1.90 -11.86 9.23
C THR A 161 0.71 -10.88 9.31
N GLY A 162 0.22 -10.44 8.16
CA GLY A 162 -1.00 -9.63 8.07
C GLY A 162 -0.79 -8.14 8.39
N ARG A 163 0.46 -7.71 8.58
CA ARG A 163 0.86 -6.30 8.54
C ARG A 163 1.40 -5.95 7.16
N ASP A 164 1.32 -4.67 6.83
CA ASP A 164 2.04 -4.11 5.68
C ASP A 164 3.52 -4.52 5.82
N PHE A 165 4.15 -4.95 4.73
CA PHE A 165 5.50 -5.55 4.73
C PHE A 165 5.64 -6.87 5.53
N GLY A 166 4.55 -7.59 5.82
CA GLY A 166 4.60 -8.86 6.55
C GLY A 166 5.62 -9.86 6.00
N GLY A 167 6.55 -10.30 6.86
CA GLY A 167 7.68 -11.15 6.52
C GLY A 167 8.95 -10.44 6.07
N GLU A 168 8.93 -9.14 5.82
CA GLU A 168 10.14 -8.32 5.57
C GLU A 168 11.02 -8.25 6.82
N ILE A 169 12.34 -8.11 6.67
CA ILE A 169 13.24 -7.83 7.81
C ILE A 169 13.09 -6.37 8.22
N ALA A 170 12.82 -6.14 9.50
CA ALA A 170 12.78 -4.80 10.04
C ALA A 170 14.21 -4.22 10.12
N PHE A 171 14.43 -3.06 9.48
CA PHE A 171 15.68 -2.31 9.55
C PHE A 171 15.42 -0.86 10.00
N ASN A 172 16.46 -0.15 10.45
CA ASN A 172 16.39 1.24 10.96
C ASN A 172 15.39 1.46 12.11
N ASP A 173 15.23 0.49 13.00
CA ASP A 173 14.34 0.59 14.16
C ASP A 173 12.88 0.94 13.82
N ARG A 174 12.39 0.63 12.60
CA ARG A 174 10.96 0.74 12.27
C ARG A 174 10.19 -0.08 13.32
N SER A 175 9.58 0.61 14.28
CA SER A 175 9.01 0.02 15.49
C SER A 175 7.50 -0.11 15.38
N PRO A 176 6.98 -1.28 15.02
CA PRO A 176 5.92 -1.87 15.80
C PRO A 176 6.49 -2.17 17.19
N LYS A 177 5.77 -1.85 18.25
CA LYS A 177 6.08 -2.31 19.62
C LYS A 177 6.03 -3.84 19.77
N ASP A 178 5.74 -4.54 18.67
CA ASP A 178 5.38 -5.94 18.54
C ASP A 178 6.15 -6.61 17.38
N LEU A 179 7.45 -6.31 17.19
CA LEU A 179 8.28 -7.16 16.33
C LEU A 179 8.53 -8.47 17.08
N ASP A 180 7.84 -9.53 16.66
CA ASP A 180 8.14 -10.87 17.15
C ASP A 180 9.54 -11.28 16.66
N GLU A 181 10.42 -11.62 17.61
CA GLU A 181 11.74 -12.19 17.28
C GLU A 181 11.54 -13.56 16.63
N GLY A 182 11.83 -13.70 15.33
CA GLY A 182 11.66 -14.97 14.64
C GLY A 182 12.24 -15.04 13.23
N CYS A 183 12.88 -16.17 12.92
CA CYS A 183 13.30 -16.51 11.54
C CYS A 183 12.09 -16.81 10.63
N GLU A 184 10.96 -17.11 11.25
CA GLU A 184 9.78 -17.68 10.61
C GLU A 184 8.60 -16.79 10.91
N VAL A 185 7.79 -16.55 9.89
CA VAL A 185 6.52 -15.88 10.10
C VAL A 185 5.50 -16.97 10.39
N GLU A 186 4.76 -16.83 11.50
CA GLU A 186 3.61 -17.67 11.77
C GLU A 186 2.53 -17.41 10.71
N GLY A 187 2.65 -18.13 9.60
CA GLY A 187 1.66 -18.15 8.54
C GLY A 187 0.60 -19.19 8.85
N ARG A 188 -0.66 -18.79 8.80
CA ARG A 188 -1.76 -19.77 8.77
C ARG A 188 -1.77 -20.44 7.41
N ASP A 189 -1.68 -21.77 7.39
CA ASP A 189 -2.07 -22.53 6.21
C ASP A 189 -3.57 -22.29 6.00
N THR A 190 -3.90 -21.62 4.89
CA THR A 190 -5.18 -20.95 4.69
C THR A 190 -6.39 -21.86 4.50
N GLU A 191 -6.21 -23.16 4.63
CA GLU A 191 -7.26 -24.16 4.44
C GLU A 191 -7.91 -24.62 5.75
N ASP A 192 -7.38 -24.21 6.91
CA ASP A 192 -8.02 -24.55 8.18
C ASP A 192 -9.23 -23.63 8.47
N GLU A 193 -10.36 -23.98 7.86
CA GLU A 193 -11.64 -23.30 8.10
C GLU A 193 -12.16 -23.45 9.53
N SER A 194 -11.60 -24.37 10.33
CA SER A 194 -12.04 -24.63 11.70
C SER A 194 -11.70 -23.49 12.66
N GLN A 195 -10.71 -22.67 12.30
CA GLN A 195 -10.31 -21.48 13.06
C GLN A 195 -10.95 -20.18 12.55
N LEU A 196 -11.80 -20.25 11.51
CA LEU A 196 -12.53 -19.08 11.06
C LEU A 196 -13.52 -18.65 12.14
N ALA A 197 -13.63 -17.32 12.32
CA ALA A 197 -14.69 -16.76 13.13
C ALA A 197 -16.03 -17.37 12.73
N LYS A 198 -16.88 -17.62 13.73
CA LYS A 198 -18.21 -18.19 13.49
C LYS A 198 -18.89 -17.37 12.39
N PRO A 199 -19.62 -18.02 11.47
CA PRO A 199 -20.34 -17.31 10.44
C PRO A 199 -21.18 -16.22 11.07
N LEU A 200 -21.08 -15.03 10.48
CA LEU A 200 -21.89 -13.90 10.88
C LEU A 200 -23.36 -14.30 10.78
N LYS A 201 -24.09 -14.10 11.87
CA LYS A 201 -25.51 -14.47 11.90
C LYS A 201 -26.25 -13.54 10.94
N SER A 202 -27.05 -14.13 10.04
CA SER A 202 -28.05 -13.38 9.29
C SER A 202 -28.91 -12.61 10.29
N ILE A 203 -29.04 -11.30 10.10
CA ILE A 203 -29.85 -10.45 10.97
C ILE A 203 -31.26 -10.43 10.39
N PRO A 204 -32.26 -10.98 11.10
CA PRO A 204 -33.65 -10.87 10.64
C PRO A 204 -34.08 -9.41 10.78
N MET A 205 -34.66 -8.86 9.72
CA MET A 205 -35.22 -7.51 9.67
C MET A 205 -36.35 -7.50 8.65
N GLU A 206 -37.46 -6.85 8.99
CA GLU A 206 -38.59 -6.70 8.07
C GLU A 206 -38.21 -5.75 6.91
N PRO A 207 -38.75 -5.96 5.69
CA PRO A 207 -38.35 -5.18 4.52
C PRO A 207 -38.57 -3.66 4.65
N ASP A 208 -39.64 -3.23 5.30
CA ASP A 208 -39.95 -1.81 5.47
C ASP A 208 -38.95 -1.13 6.43
N ASP A 209 -38.59 -1.82 7.51
CA ASP A 209 -37.56 -1.38 8.45
C ASP A 209 -36.18 -1.32 7.78
N ALA A 210 -35.88 -2.30 6.91
CA ALA A 210 -34.64 -2.33 6.14
C ALA A 210 -34.54 -1.13 5.18
N ASN A 211 -35.62 -0.78 4.48
CA ASN A 211 -35.62 0.38 3.56
C ASN A 211 -35.42 1.69 4.33
N ALA A 212 -36.17 1.90 5.42
CA ALA A 212 -36.03 3.08 6.25
C ALA A 212 -34.61 3.19 6.84
N GLN A 213 -34.01 2.07 7.25
CA GLN A 213 -32.66 2.06 7.78
C GLN A 213 -31.60 2.34 6.71
N VAL A 214 -31.78 1.84 5.47
CA VAL A 214 -30.89 2.20 4.34
C VAL A 214 -30.98 3.68 4.02
N GLU A 215 -32.18 4.27 4.02
CA GLU A 215 -32.36 5.71 3.82
C GLU A 215 -31.67 6.53 4.91
N GLN A 216 -31.78 6.12 6.16
CA GLN A 216 -31.09 6.77 7.27
C GLN A 216 -29.56 6.62 7.13
N ASN A 217 -29.05 5.44 6.79
CA ASN A 217 -27.63 5.23 6.53
C ASN A 217 -27.12 6.12 5.38
N LEU A 218 -27.88 6.24 4.29
CA LEU A 218 -27.54 7.11 3.16
C LEU A 218 -27.40 8.57 3.58
N LYS A 219 -28.28 9.03 4.47
CA LYS A 219 -28.20 10.38 5.03
C LYS A 219 -26.92 10.56 5.86
N ASP A 220 -26.65 9.66 6.79
CA ASP A 220 -25.48 9.74 7.67
C ASP A 220 -24.16 9.68 6.87
N VAL A 221 -24.14 8.85 5.83
CA VAL A 221 -23.04 8.78 4.87
C VAL A 221 -22.91 10.07 4.06
N GLY A 222 -24.01 10.61 3.53
CA GLY A 222 -24.03 11.86 2.79
C GLY A 222 -23.51 13.05 3.61
N ASP A 223 -23.87 13.10 4.89
CA ASP A 223 -23.36 14.10 5.84
C ASP A 223 -21.85 13.95 6.06
N ALA A 224 -21.34 12.72 6.11
CA ALA A 224 -19.91 12.45 6.19
C ALA A 224 -19.16 12.86 4.92
N PHE A 225 -19.70 12.60 3.72
CA PHE A 225 -19.10 13.06 2.46
C PHE A 225 -19.12 14.58 2.35
N THR A 226 -20.20 15.23 2.78
CA THR A 226 -20.28 16.70 2.87
C THR A 226 -19.18 17.24 3.78
N TRP A 227 -19.00 16.61 4.95
CA TRP A 227 -17.92 16.94 5.87
C TRP A 227 -16.53 16.68 5.27
N LEU A 228 -16.29 15.57 4.56
CA LEU A 228 -15.02 15.31 3.88
C LEU A 228 -14.71 16.43 2.88
N THR A 229 -15.68 16.82 2.05
CA THR A 229 -15.46 17.84 1.01
C THR A 229 -15.40 19.27 1.52
N GLY A 230 -15.91 19.56 2.72
CA GLY A 230 -15.85 20.90 3.32
C GLY A 230 -14.45 21.32 3.79
N ALA A 231 -13.38 20.58 3.45
CA ALA A 231 -12.01 20.93 3.79
C ALA A 231 -11.37 21.69 2.63
N THR A 232 -11.01 22.95 2.86
CA THR A 232 -10.25 23.78 1.92
C THR A 232 -8.87 24.04 2.52
N GLY A 233 -7.91 23.13 2.28
CA GLY A 233 -6.54 23.25 2.79
C GLY A 233 -5.79 21.92 2.82
N PRO A 234 -4.46 21.93 3.09
CA PRO A 234 -3.56 20.77 3.03
C PRO A 234 -3.72 19.77 4.19
N GLY A 235 -4.95 19.58 4.69
CA GLY A 235 -5.25 18.70 5.80
C GLY A 235 -5.96 17.43 5.35
N ARG A 236 -5.50 16.27 5.83
CA ARG A 236 -6.13 14.98 5.57
C ARG A 236 -7.36 14.79 6.45
N ARG A 237 -8.54 14.62 5.86
CA ARG A 237 -9.76 14.21 6.56
C ARG A 237 -10.04 12.74 6.30
N VAL A 238 -10.38 12.01 7.36
CA VAL A 238 -10.73 10.59 7.31
C VAL A 238 -12.13 10.41 7.91
N ALA A 239 -13.00 9.71 7.20
CA ALA A 239 -14.27 9.23 7.70
C ALA A 239 -14.27 7.71 7.71
N ILE A 240 -14.65 7.10 8.85
CA ILE A 240 -14.75 5.65 8.99
C ILE A 240 -16.24 5.31 9.17
N PHE A 241 -16.77 4.50 8.25
CA PHE A 241 -18.14 4.02 8.24
C PHE A 241 -18.17 2.62 8.82
N ASN A 242 -18.61 2.50 10.08
CA ASN A 242 -18.61 1.27 10.85
C ASN A 242 -20.01 0.65 10.91
N TRP A 243 -20.13 -0.62 10.53
CA TRP A 243 -21.32 -1.46 10.74
C TRP A 243 -21.04 -2.54 11.78
N GLY A 244 -20.35 -2.23 12.87
CA GLY A 244 -19.90 -3.24 13.85
C GLY A 244 -18.57 -3.87 13.41
N ASP A 245 -18.58 -5.13 12.99
CA ASP A 245 -17.36 -5.88 12.65
C ASP A 245 -16.74 -5.51 11.29
N PHE A 246 -17.32 -4.56 10.56
CA PHE A 246 -16.92 -4.19 9.20
C PHE A 246 -16.87 -2.68 9.04
N HIS A 247 -15.93 -2.22 8.23
CA HIS A 247 -15.79 -0.80 7.98
C HIS A 247 -15.41 -0.47 6.54
N ILE A 248 -15.78 0.74 6.13
CA ILE A 248 -15.25 1.42 4.96
C ILE A 248 -14.57 2.68 5.45
N GLN A 249 -13.31 2.89 5.07
CA GLN A 249 -12.58 4.10 5.42
C GLN A 249 -12.45 4.97 4.18
N CYS A 250 -12.89 6.23 4.25
CA CYS A 250 -12.71 7.21 3.19
C CYS A 250 -11.80 8.35 3.63
N THR A 251 -10.80 8.65 2.82
CA THR A 251 -9.82 9.71 3.04
C THR A 251 -9.90 10.76 1.94
N LYS A 252 -9.91 12.04 2.32
CA LYS A 252 -9.56 13.17 1.45
C LYS A 252 -8.23 13.74 1.95
N ALA A 253 -7.15 13.50 1.20
CA ALA A 253 -5.81 14.03 1.49
C ALA A 253 -5.54 15.27 0.62
N ASP A 254 -5.59 15.12 -0.71
CA ASP A 254 -5.44 16.21 -1.70
C ASP A 254 -6.49 16.09 -2.82
N GLU A 255 -6.78 17.20 -3.52
CA GLU A 255 -7.68 17.20 -4.68
C GLU A 255 -7.08 16.41 -5.86
N PRO A 256 -7.92 15.77 -6.72
CA PRO A 256 -9.36 15.93 -6.89
C PRO A 256 -10.20 14.69 -6.50
N VAL A 257 -9.72 13.83 -5.58
CA VAL A 257 -10.38 12.55 -5.26
C VAL A 257 -10.61 12.32 -3.77
N ILE A 258 -11.62 11.50 -3.46
CA ILE A 258 -11.78 10.84 -2.16
C ILE A 258 -11.44 9.36 -2.38
N LEU A 259 -10.42 8.88 -1.68
CA LEU A 259 -10.02 7.48 -1.70
C LEU A 259 -10.85 6.75 -0.64
N CYS A 260 -11.49 5.65 -1.01
CA CYS A 260 -12.23 4.80 -0.07
C CYS A 260 -11.71 3.36 -0.11
N GLU A 261 -11.51 2.79 1.07
CA GLU A 261 -11.04 1.42 1.30
C GLU A 261 -12.15 0.59 1.90
N ILE A 262 -12.48 -0.53 1.24
CA ILE A 262 -13.39 -1.54 1.77
C ILE A 262 -12.55 -2.71 2.28
N GLU A 263 -12.76 -3.08 3.53
CA GLU A 263 -12.00 -4.13 4.19
C GLU A 263 -12.09 -5.47 3.42
N SER A 264 -10.94 -6.09 3.18
CA SER A 264 -10.87 -7.38 2.48
C SER A 264 -10.95 -8.57 3.46
N ALA A 265 -11.33 -9.74 2.95
CA ALA A 265 -11.28 -10.99 3.71
C ALA A 265 -9.85 -11.45 4.07
N ASP A 266 -8.85 -10.91 3.38
CA ASP A 266 -7.44 -11.16 3.66
C ASP A 266 -6.92 -10.26 4.78
N ALA A 267 -7.40 -9.02 4.87
CA ALA A 267 -7.11 -8.09 5.97
C ALA A 267 -7.90 -8.43 7.24
N ASN A 268 -9.18 -8.82 7.10
CA ASN A 268 -10.04 -9.25 8.19
C ASN A 268 -10.62 -10.64 7.90
N PRO A 269 -10.05 -11.71 8.48
CA PRO A 269 -10.50 -13.08 8.25
C PRO A 269 -11.97 -13.36 8.61
N ALA A 270 -12.61 -12.53 9.44
CA ALA A 270 -14.05 -12.65 9.74
C ALA A 270 -14.92 -12.42 8.50
N LEU A 271 -14.41 -11.69 7.50
CA LEU A 271 -15.10 -11.40 6.25
C LEU A 271 -15.06 -12.53 5.22
N ARG A 272 -14.27 -13.60 5.43
CA ARG A 272 -14.08 -14.69 4.43
C ARG A 272 -15.38 -15.32 3.93
N ARG A 273 -16.43 -15.35 4.75
CA ARG A 273 -17.73 -15.92 4.38
C ARG A 273 -18.66 -14.92 3.66
N VAL A 274 -18.33 -13.63 3.67
CA VAL A 274 -19.17 -12.56 3.12
C VAL A 274 -18.49 -11.94 1.90
N VAL A 275 -17.24 -11.49 2.04
CA VAL A 275 -16.41 -10.96 0.95
C VAL A 275 -15.75 -12.11 0.20
N THR A 276 -16.57 -12.84 -0.56
CA THR A 276 -16.12 -13.95 -1.42
C THR A 276 -15.48 -13.44 -2.71
N ALA A 277 -14.82 -14.31 -3.48
CA ALA A 277 -14.32 -13.97 -4.81
C ALA A 277 -15.42 -13.45 -5.77
N ALA A 278 -16.67 -13.91 -5.60
CA ALA A 278 -17.79 -13.41 -6.40
C ALA A 278 -18.18 -11.97 -6.02
N VAL A 279 -18.08 -11.63 -4.73
CA VAL A 279 -18.24 -10.25 -4.23
C VAL A 279 -17.10 -9.37 -4.72
N GLY A 280 -15.85 -9.84 -4.65
CA GLY A 280 -14.69 -9.12 -5.19
C GLY A 280 -14.87 -8.72 -6.66
N ARG A 281 -15.30 -9.66 -7.52
CA ARG A 281 -15.62 -9.36 -8.93
C ARG A 281 -16.74 -8.34 -9.13
N LYS A 282 -17.69 -8.23 -8.20
CA LYS A 282 -18.74 -7.20 -8.25
C LYS A 282 -18.16 -5.84 -7.87
N LEU A 283 -17.34 -5.77 -6.82
CA LEU A 283 -16.63 -4.55 -6.43
C LEU A 283 -15.71 -4.04 -7.56
N GLU A 284 -15.01 -4.94 -8.25
CA GLU A 284 -14.20 -4.60 -9.43
C GLU A 284 -15.03 -3.96 -10.55
N LYS A 285 -16.22 -4.51 -10.84
CA LYS A 285 -17.15 -3.91 -11.80
C LYS A 285 -17.69 -2.54 -11.36
N MET A 286 -17.68 -2.26 -10.06
CA MET A 286 -18.02 -0.95 -9.50
C MET A 286 -16.83 0.02 -9.49
N GLY A 287 -15.66 -0.38 -9.99
CA GLY A 287 -14.47 0.46 -10.08
C GLY A 287 -13.51 0.36 -8.89
N PHE A 288 -13.76 -0.56 -7.95
CA PHE A 288 -12.81 -0.83 -6.86
C PHE A 288 -11.70 -1.75 -7.36
N ARG A 289 -10.44 -1.39 -7.10
CA ARG A 289 -9.30 -2.28 -7.31
C ARG A 289 -9.27 -3.31 -6.21
N GLY A 290 -9.03 -4.57 -6.56
CA GLY A 290 -8.91 -5.66 -5.60
C GLY A 290 -7.68 -5.51 -4.70
N PRO A 291 -7.61 -6.31 -3.62
CA PRO A 291 -6.42 -6.40 -2.79
C PRO A 291 -5.18 -6.75 -3.61
N GLY A 292 -4.00 -6.39 -3.11
CA GLY A 292 -2.75 -6.40 -3.86
C GLY A 292 -2.26 -5.00 -4.19
N TYR A 293 -3.12 -4.11 -4.69
CA TYR A 293 -2.76 -2.68 -4.76
C TYR A 293 -2.81 -2.03 -3.38
N SER A 294 -3.68 -2.54 -2.50
CA SER A 294 -3.47 -2.47 -1.06
C SER A 294 -3.96 -3.73 -0.37
N ARG A 295 -3.85 -3.82 0.96
CA ARG A 295 -4.52 -4.90 1.71
C ARG A 295 -6.05 -4.92 1.56
N ASN A 296 -6.66 -3.82 1.11
CA ASN A 296 -8.11 -3.61 1.00
C ASN A 296 -8.56 -3.44 -0.46
N TYR A 297 -9.88 -3.39 -0.69
CA TYR A 297 -10.40 -2.95 -1.98
C TYR A 297 -10.39 -1.41 -2.04
N ILE A 298 -9.72 -0.82 -3.03
CA ILE A 298 -9.58 0.65 -3.15
C ILE A 298 -10.47 1.19 -4.27
N GLY A 299 -11.33 2.15 -3.94
CA GLY A 299 -12.12 2.93 -4.89
C GLY A 299 -11.81 4.42 -4.80
N PHE A 300 -12.05 5.15 -5.88
CA PHE A 300 -11.85 6.59 -5.95
C PHE A 300 -13.13 7.28 -6.38
N PHE A 301 -13.61 8.23 -5.58
CA PHE A 301 -14.68 9.15 -5.95
C PHE A 301 -14.07 10.47 -6.38
N ARG A 302 -14.21 10.82 -7.67
CA ARG A 302 -13.75 12.12 -8.17
C ARG A 302 -14.72 13.21 -7.72
N LEU A 303 -14.16 14.31 -7.21
CA LEU A 303 -14.94 15.44 -6.73
C LEU A 303 -15.71 16.15 -7.85
N ASN A 304 -15.24 16.03 -9.09
CA ASN A 304 -15.87 16.63 -10.27
C ASN A 304 -16.97 15.74 -10.89
N ASP A 305 -17.06 14.47 -10.48
CA ASP A 305 -17.95 13.47 -11.12
C ASP A 305 -19.27 13.30 -10.33
N GLY A 306 -19.52 14.10 -9.29
CA GLY A 306 -20.75 13.98 -8.50
C GLY A 306 -20.84 14.97 -7.33
N LYS A 307 -21.85 14.75 -6.48
CA LYS A 307 -22.03 15.47 -5.20
C LYS A 307 -22.10 14.48 -4.03
N PRO A 308 -22.06 14.94 -2.77
CA PRO A 308 -22.07 14.06 -1.59
C PRO A 308 -23.14 12.97 -1.59
N GLY A 309 -24.36 13.27 -2.05
CA GLY A 309 -25.43 12.27 -2.17
C GLY A 309 -25.14 11.16 -3.19
N ASP A 310 -24.49 11.48 -4.31
CA ASP A 310 -24.16 10.51 -5.35
C ASP A 310 -23.03 9.56 -4.88
N TRP A 311 -22.03 10.11 -4.18
CA TRP A 311 -20.96 9.31 -3.57
C TRP A 311 -21.48 8.49 -2.41
N ALA A 312 -22.39 9.02 -1.59
CA ALA A 312 -23.03 8.29 -0.51
C ALA A 312 -23.81 7.09 -1.03
N TRP A 313 -24.58 7.27 -2.10
CA TRP A 313 -25.28 6.18 -2.77
C TRP A 313 -24.31 5.13 -3.30
N SER A 314 -23.27 5.54 -4.01
CA SER A 314 -22.27 4.63 -4.57
C SER A 314 -21.52 3.85 -3.48
N MET A 315 -21.18 4.52 -2.36
CA MET A 315 -20.55 3.90 -1.19
C MET A 315 -21.51 2.90 -0.53
N MET A 316 -22.78 3.24 -0.34
CA MET A 316 -23.76 2.29 0.21
C MET A 316 -24.01 1.10 -0.71
N GLN A 317 -24.04 1.28 -2.03
CA GLN A 317 -24.09 0.16 -2.97
C GLN A 317 -22.87 -0.75 -2.82
N ALA A 318 -21.69 -0.17 -2.60
CA ALA A 318 -20.47 -0.93 -2.38
C ALA A 318 -20.51 -1.67 -1.03
N ALA A 319 -21.00 -1.04 0.04
CA ALA A 319 -21.20 -1.65 1.35
C ALA A 319 -22.20 -2.82 1.30
N LEU A 320 -23.35 -2.64 0.63
CA LEU A 320 -24.34 -3.70 0.43
C LEU A 320 -23.79 -4.84 -0.45
N THR A 321 -22.96 -4.52 -1.43
CA THR A 321 -22.29 -5.52 -2.27
C THR A 321 -21.25 -6.31 -1.46
N ALA A 322 -20.44 -5.62 -0.66
CA ALA A 322 -19.35 -6.17 0.13
C ALA A 322 -19.84 -6.99 1.33
N PHE A 323 -20.78 -6.43 2.10
CA PHE A 323 -21.19 -6.94 3.41
C PHE A 323 -22.62 -7.50 3.43
N GLY A 324 -23.34 -7.43 2.30
CA GLY A 324 -24.72 -7.92 2.20
C GLY A 324 -25.66 -7.24 3.20
N GLY A 325 -26.51 -8.04 3.84
CA GLY A 325 -27.47 -7.55 4.84
C GLY A 325 -26.83 -6.89 6.07
N HIS A 326 -25.52 -7.08 6.31
CA HIS A 326 -24.85 -6.42 7.44
C HIS A 326 -24.72 -4.91 7.27
N ALA A 327 -24.66 -4.41 6.02
CA ALA A 327 -24.63 -2.99 5.71
C ALA A 327 -26.01 -2.30 5.84
N VAL A 328 -27.05 -3.07 6.18
CA VAL A 328 -28.37 -2.54 6.54
C VAL A 328 -28.42 -2.14 8.02
N ARG A 329 -27.48 -2.56 8.88
CA ARG A 329 -27.41 -2.07 10.26
C ARG A 329 -27.19 -0.55 10.31
N PRO A 330 -27.54 0.14 11.41
CA PRO A 330 -27.16 1.54 11.60
C PRO A 330 -25.65 1.72 11.41
N VAL A 331 -25.28 2.64 10.52
CA VAL A 331 -23.88 3.02 10.32
C VAL A 331 -23.44 3.97 11.44
N THR A 332 -22.29 3.70 12.05
CA THR A 332 -21.61 4.66 12.91
C THR A 332 -20.54 5.36 12.09
N VAL A 333 -20.49 6.69 12.15
CA VAL A 333 -19.52 7.49 11.38
C VAL A 333 -18.53 8.14 12.33
N GLU A 334 -17.26 7.75 12.24
CA GLU A 334 -16.16 8.41 12.91
C GLU A 334 -15.48 9.40 11.95
N ARG A 335 -15.05 10.56 12.47
CA ARG A 335 -14.49 11.67 11.68
C ARG A 335 -13.19 12.14 12.32
N HIS A 336 -12.10 12.08 11.57
CA HIS A 336 -10.77 12.47 12.02
C HIS A 336 -10.19 13.55 11.10
N ALA A 337 -9.74 14.65 11.69
CA ALA A 337 -8.94 15.67 10.99
C ALA A 337 -7.49 15.50 11.41
N LEU A 338 -6.62 15.13 10.47
CA LEU A 338 -5.20 15.03 10.68
C LEU A 338 -4.56 16.37 10.29
N LYS A 339 -3.84 17.00 11.23
CA LYS A 339 -3.06 18.20 10.94
C LYS A 339 -1.87 17.78 10.07
N GLY A 340 -1.66 18.47 8.95
CA GLY A 340 -0.47 18.25 8.11
C GLY A 340 0.79 18.63 8.89
N GLU A 341 1.79 17.75 8.90
CA GLU A 341 3.17 18.13 9.22
C GLU A 341 3.65 19.04 8.07
N THR A 342 3.97 20.29 8.40
CA THR A 342 4.58 21.28 7.50
C THR A 342 6.07 21.09 7.40
#